data_AF-R6YJA8-F1
#
_entry.id   AF-R6YJA8-F1
#
_cell.length_a   1.000
_cell.length_b   1.000
_cell.length_c   1.000
_cell.angle_alpha   90.00
_cell.angle_beta   90.00
_cell.angle_gamma   90.00
#
_symmetry.space_group_name_H-M   'P 1'
#
loop_
_entity.id
_entity.type
_entity.pdbx_description
1 polymer ?
#
loop_
_entity_poly.entity_id
_entity_poly.type
_entity_poly.pdbx_seq_one_letter_code
_entity_poly.pdbx_strand_id
1 'polypeptide(L)'
;MVFFPSGKRGSITLPGTCKYIGSQMSYNRLNSIKVAETNKYFKETDGVLYNLAGTSVRAFPFAKTSYKIPAKCKNVDFLKNKKEHLRCRKILVSPKNTKYYAKAGVLFAKGNDELVYYPPAKKGAYTVPMSTTKIAGNAFKNAKYLTKLIITKNVQRGYGTRYYFAGCSRLKSVVVKPGKLNYIRMNFDECKSIRKLVFPSNIMTPNVSYLPEGVTIYGWENTGARGLAKRYDGNFVSRGTIPAIVAGPRVRKVIERYELSWRRSLDASGYQIYTGDSVLKTIKGNAVTRCYVKNVNDYSGIYIRAYRMVHGKKVYGKARRLN
;
A
#
# COMPACT_ATOMS: atom_id res chain seq x y z
N MET A 1 -11.12 30.39 26.89
CA MET A 1 -10.05 29.85 26.03
C MET A 1 -9.04 29.18 26.95
N VAL A 2 -8.66 27.91 26.74
CA VAL A 2 -7.62 27.27 27.58
C VAL A 2 -6.28 27.49 26.90
N PHE A 3 -5.42 28.33 27.49
CA PHE A 3 -4.07 28.55 27.01
C PHE A 3 -3.18 27.44 27.59
N PHE A 4 -2.59 26.60 26.73
CA PHE A 4 -1.64 25.59 27.15
C PHE A 4 -0.31 25.85 26.45
N PRO A 5 0.77 26.17 27.19
CA PRO A 5 2.04 26.50 26.57
C PRO A 5 2.57 25.30 25.79
N SER A 6 3.08 25.57 24.59
CA SER A 6 3.74 24.58 23.75
C SER A 6 4.80 23.83 24.56
N GLY A 7 4.82 22.50 24.46
CA GLY A 7 5.83 21.68 25.12
C GLY A 7 5.54 21.20 26.55
N LYS A 8 4.50 21.69 27.24
CA LYS A 8 4.14 21.19 28.59
C LYS A 8 3.66 19.72 28.53
N ARG A 9 4.17 18.90 29.45
CA ARG A 9 3.84 17.46 29.59
C ARG A 9 2.70 17.25 30.58
N GLY A 10 2.17 16.03 30.68
CA GLY A 10 1.15 15.68 31.67
C GLY A 10 -0.27 15.64 31.08
N SER A 11 -1.25 16.12 31.83
CA SER A 11 -2.66 16.15 31.42
C SER A 11 -3.26 17.53 31.49
N ILE A 12 -4.33 17.75 30.75
CA ILE A 12 -5.14 18.98 30.80
C ILE A 12 -6.60 18.62 31.04
N THR A 13 -7.32 19.43 31.81
CA THR A 13 -8.78 19.32 31.95
C THR A 13 -9.45 20.50 31.26
N LEU A 14 -10.30 20.22 30.27
CA LEU A 14 -11.08 21.25 29.60
C LEU A 14 -12.31 21.63 30.45
N PRO A 15 -12.55 22.92 30.72
CA PRO A 15 -13.71 23.35 31.49
C PRO A 15 -15.02 23.15 30.73
N GLY A 16 -16.14 23.15 31.44
CA GLY A 16 -17.48 23.00 30.85
C GLY A 16 -17.82 24.05 29.80
N THR A 17 -17.25 25.25 29.94
CA THR A 17 -17.43 26.39 29.03
C THR A 17 -16.59 26.31 27.74
N CYS A 18 -15.69 25.34 27.61
CA CYS A 18 -14.82 25.22 26.44
C CYS A 18 -15.59 24.70 25.22
N LYS A 19 -15.84 25.61 24.25
CA LYS A 19 -16.52 25.32 22.98
C LYS A 19 -15.58 25.09 21.79
N TYR A 20 -14.35 25.60 21.87
CA TYR A 20 -13.37 25.58 20.78
C TYR A 20 -12.00 25.12 21.26
N ILE A 21 -11.30 24.36 20.39
CA ILE A 21 -9.91 23.95 20.59
C ILE A 21 -9.03 24.78 19.67
N GLY A 22 -8.22 25.65 20.26
CA GLY A 22 -7.29 26.50 19.53
C GLY A 22 -6.12 25.74 18.92
N SER A 23 -5.42 26.39 18.00
CA SER A 23 -4.25 25.85 17.29
C SER A 23 -3.10 25.44 18.22
N GLN A 24 -2.99 26.01 19.42
CA GLN A 24 -1.97 25.72 20.42
C GLN A 24 -1.88 24.22 20.81
N MET A 25 -3.02 23.51 20.74
CA MET A 25 -3.03 22.06 20.98
C MET A 25 -2.37 21.24 19.87
N SER A 26 -2.00 21.87 18.74
CA SER A 26 -1.37 21.20 17.59
C SER A 26 0.07 20.77 17.81
N TYR A 27 0.74 21.22 18.88
CA TYR A 27 2.13 20.89 19.21
C TYR A 27 2.31 20.47 20.68
N ASN A 28 1.27 19.89 21.26
CA ASN A 28 1.27 19.49 22.66
C ASN A 28 2.25 18.33 22.96
N ARG A 29 2.59 18.11 24.23
CA ARG A 29 3.29 16.91 24.73
C ARG A 29 2.48 16.19 25.79
N LEU A 30 1.16 16.27 25.70
CA LEU A 30 0.23 15.70 26.66
C LEU A 30 0.25 14.16 26.60
N ASN A 31 0.01 13.55 27.75
CA ASN A 31 -0.26 12.13 27.93
C ASN A 31 -1.77 11.83 27.86
N SER A 32 -2.60 12.76 28.33
CA SER A 32 -4.06 12.67 28.32
C SER A 32 -4.71 14.05 28.30
N ILE A 33 -5.95 14.09 27.82
CA ILE A 33 -6.88 15.20 27.93
C ILE A 33 -8.04 14.68 28.76
N LYS A 34 -8.57 15.51 29.66
CA LYS A 34 -9.81 15.32 30.43
C LYS A 34 -10.81 16.40 30.03
N VAL A 35 -12.10 16.15 30.23
CA VAL A 35 -13.18 17.10 29.97
C VAL A 35 -14.08 17.14 31.19
N ALA A 36 -14.41 18.34 31.67
CA ALA A 36 -15.37 18.50 32.76
C ALA A 36 -16.73 17.90 32.36
N GLU A 37 -17.41 17.25 33.30
CA GLU A 37 -18.71 16.59 33.06
C GLU A 37 -19.79 17.55 32.55
N THR A 38 -19.66 18.84 32.91
CA THR A 38 -20.55 19.92 32.47
C THR A 38 -20.31 20.37 31.02
N ASN A 39 -19.31 19.84 30.31
CA ASN A 39 -19.00 20.27 28.94
C ASN A 39 -20.01 19.71 27.93
N LYS A 40 -20.70 20.61 27.23
CA LYS A 40 -21.75 20.27 26.27
C LYS A 40 -21.26 20.08 24.82
N TYR A 41 -19.96 20.19 24.55
CA TYR A 41 -19.41 20.26 23.19
C TYR A 41 -18.50 19.08 22.84
N PHE A 42 -17.76 18.61 23.83
CA PHE A 42 -16.76 17.57 23.67
C PHE A 42 -16.97 16.45 24.65
N LYS A 43 -16.39 15.30 24.33
CA LYS A 43 -16.19 14.25 25.30
C LYS A 43 -14.80 13.67 25.18
N GLU A 44 -14.43 12.94 26.20
CA GLU A 44 -13.15 12.29 26.31
C GLU A 44 -13.33 10.77 26.23
N THR A 45 -12.40 10.07 25.61
CA THR A 45 -12.29 8.61 25.69
C THR A 45 -10.82 8.17 25.63
N ASP A 46 -10.33 7.49 26.67
CA ASP A 46 -8.93 7.05 26.83
C ASP A 46 -7.89 8.20 26.65
N GLY A 47 -8.09 9.28 27.40
CA GLY A 47 -7.34 10.53 27.33
C GLY A 47 -7.42 11.27 25.99
N VAL A 48 -8.28 10.88 25.05
CA VAL A 48 -8.38 11.51 23.71
C VAL A 48 -9.68 12.29 23.60
N LEU A 49 -9.62 13.50 23.05
CA LEU A 49 -10.76 14.39 22.90
C LEU A 49 -11.51 14.12 21.59
N TYR A 50 -12.83 14.01 21.67
CA TYR A 50 -13.74 13.83 20.53
C TYR A 50 -14.82 14.91 20.52
N ASN A 51 -15.54 15.00 19.40
CA ASN A 51 -16.87 15.62 19.42
C ASN A 51 -17.80 14.86 20.37
N LEU A 52 -18.88 15.49 20.84
CA LEU A 52 -19.85 14.89 21.74
C LEU A 52 -20.37 13.52 21.26
N ALA A 53 -20.59 13.36 19.95
CA ALA A 53 -20.99 12.09 19.34
C ALA A 53 -19.93 10.96 19.48
N GLY A 54 -18.65 11.28 19.64
CA GLY A 54 -17.54 10.31 19.70
C GLY A 54 -17.14 9.75 18.35
N THR A 55 -17.51 10.43 17.28
CA THR A 55 -17.30 9.98 15.91
C THR A 55 -16.00 10.51 15.31
N SER A 56 -15.48 11.63 15.82
CA SER A 56 -14.29 12.31 15.27
C SER A 56 -13.37 12.82 16.36
N VAL A 57 -12.07 12.53 16.22
CA VAL A 57 -11.01 13.06 17.12
C VAL A 57 -10.86 14.57 16.90
N ARG A 58 -10.91 15.33 18.00
CA ARG A 58 -10.76 16.80 18.02
C ARG A 58 -9.41 17.25 18.54
N ALA A 59 -8.84 16.51 19.50
CA ALA A 59 -7.46 16.69 19.94
C ALA A 59 -6.89 15.36 20.43
N PHE A 60 -5.59 15.18 20.22
CA PHE A 60 -4.87 13.97 20.58
C PHE A 60 -3.65 14.31 21.45
N PRO A 61 -3.39 13.59 22.55
CA PRO A 61 -2.18 13.77 23.35
C PRO A 61 -0.97 13.14 22.64
N PHE A 62 -0.01 13.96 22.20
CA PHE A 62 1.06 13.50 21.30
C PHE A 62 2.09 12.59 21.97
N ALA A 63 2.12 12.53 23.30
CA ALA A 63 2.97 11.59 24.02
C ALA A 63 2.42 10.15 24.02
N LYS A 64 1.14 9.91 23.64
CA LYS A 64 0.59 8.56 23.59
C LYS A 64 1.35 7.69 22.60
N THR A 65 1.79 6.52 23.08
CA THR A 65 2.50 5.51 22.29
C THR A 65 1.58 4.38 21.79
N SER A 66 0.36 4.34 22.30
CA SER A 66 -0.70 3.41 21.89
C SER A 66 -2.04 4.14 21.92
N TYR A 67 -2.94 3.77 21.01
CA TYR A 67 -4.27 4.36 20.94
C TYR A 67 -5.30 3.32 20.53
N LYS A 68 -6.38 3.19 21.33
CA LYS A 68 -7.53 2.34 21.02
C LYS A 68 -8.66 3.19 20.45
N ILE A 69 -8.94 3.02 19.16
CA ILE A 69 -10.05 3.69 18.49
C ILE A 69 -11.38 3.14 19.05
N PRO A 70 -12.26 3.99 19.61
CA PRO A 70 -13.54 3.57 20.19
C PRO A 70 -14.55 3.08 19.16
N ALA A 71 -15.62 2.43 19.62
CA ALA A 71 -16.65 1.83 18.75
C ALA A 71 -17.33 2.85 17.82
N LYS A 72 -17.65 4.05 18.32
CA LYS A 72 -18.36 5.09 17.57
C LYS A 72 -17.46 5.90 16.63
N CYS A 73 -16.13 5.79 16.73
CA CYS A 73 -15.21 6.62 15.95
C CYS A 73 -15.22 6.22 14.46
N LYS A 74 -15.58 7.17 13.59
CA LYS A 74 -15.70 7.01 12.13
C LYS A 74 -14.65 7.82 11.36
N ASN A 75 -14.05 8.84 11.99
CA ASN A 75 -13.05 9.71 11.36
C ASN A 75 -11.72 9.69 12.15
N VAL A 76 -10.64 9.38 11.44
CA VAL A 76 -9.26 9.33 11.96
C VAL A 76 -8.33 10.33 11.24
N ASP A 77 -8.90 11.29 10.52
CA ASP A 77 -8.14 12.25 9.70
C ASP A 77 -7.24 13.14 10.55
N PHE A 78 -7.62 13.44 11.80
CA PHE A 78 -6.72 14.08 12.76
C PHE A 78 -5.38 13.33 12.86
N LEU A 79 -5.42 12.00 12.97
CA LEU A 79 -4.21 11.18 13.10
C LEU A 79 -3.37 11.23 11.82
N LYS A 80 -4.02 11.25 10.65
CA LYS A 80 -3.34 11.34 9.35
C LYS A 80 -2.67 12.71 9.18
N ASN A 81 -3.38 13.78 9.53
CA ASN A 81 -2.94 15.16 9.35
C ASN A 81 -1.82 15.55 10.32
N LYS A 82 -1.82 15.01 11.55
CA LYS A 82 -0.80 15.30 12.57
C LYS A 82 0.27 14.21 12.71
N LYS A 83 0.30 13.26 11.77
CA LYS A 83 1.08 12.01 11.87
C LYS A 83 2.57 12.23 12.19
N GLU A 84 3.18 13.28 11.67
CA GLU A 84 4.59 13.60 11.91
C GLU A 84 4.94 13.89 13.37
N HIS A 85 3.97 14.39 14.14
CA HIS A 85 4.16 14.73 15.55
C HIS A 85 3.77 13.59 16.49
N LEU A 86 2.97 12.64 16.02
CA LEU A 86 2.47 11.54 16.85
C LEU A 86 3.55 10.52 17.17
N ARG A 87 3.47 9.94 18.38
CA ARG A 87 4.42 8.94 18.88
C ARG A 87 3.81 7.54 18.99
N CYS A 88 2.65 7.31 18.38
CA CYS A 88 1.97 6.03 18.35
C CYS A 88 2.83 4.95 17.70
N ARG A 89 3.07 3.86 18.44
CA ARG A 89 3.74 2.63 18.02
C ARG A 89 2.75 1.54 17.61
N LYS A 90 1.50 1.63 18.09
CA LYS A 90 0.41 0.70 17.73
C LYS A 90 -0.94 1.40 17.78
N ILE A 91 -1.83 0.98 16.90
CA ILE A 91 -3.26 1.28 16.93
C ILE A 91 -4.01 0.00 17.30
N LEU A 92 -4.95 0.12 18.24
CA LEU A 92 -5.96 -0.87 18.56
C LEU A 92 -7.32 -0.32 18.11
N VAL A 93 -8.29 -1.20 17.89
CA VAL A 93 -9.65 -0.79 17.53
C VAL A 93 -10.63 -1.61 18.34
N SER A 94 -11.68 -0.98 18.87
CA SER A 94 -12.78 -1.69 19.52
C SER A 94 -13.41 -2.71 18.55
N PRO A 95 -13.69 -3.96 18.97
CA PRO A 95 -14.38 -4.95 18.13
C PRO A 95 -15.73 -4.46 17.59
N LYS A 96 -16.41 -3.60 18.36
CA LYS A 96 -17.70 -2.98 18.00
C LYS A 96 -17.57 -1.82 16.99
N ASN A 97 -16.36 -1.44 16.57
CA ASN A 97 -16.20 -0.40 15.54
C ASN A 97 -16.63 -0.95 14.18
N THR A 98 -17.54 -0.26 13.50
CA THR A 98 -18.12 -0.71 12.22
C THR A 98 -17.30 -0.31 10.99
N LYS A 99 -16.35 0.61 11.13
CA LYS A 99 -15.58 1.17 10.00
C LYS A 99 -14.14 0.67 9.94
N TYR A 100 -13.51 0.42 11.08
CA TYR A 100 -12.10 0.08 11.16
C TYR A 100 -11.87 -1.20 11.94
N TYR A 101 -10.69 -1.79 11.73
CA TYR A 101 -10.12 -2.82 12.58
C TYR A 101 -8.60 -2.63 12.68
N ALA A 102 -7.97 -3.24 13.67
CA ALA A 102 -6.51 -3.26 13.79
C ALA A 102 -5.96 -4.66 13.56
N LYS A 103 -4.84 -4.76 12.85
CA LYS A 103 -4.08 -5.99 12.68
C LYS A 103 -2.60 -5.71 12.89
N ALA A 104 -1.98 -6.43 13.83
CA ALA A 104 -0.57 -6.23 14.23
C ALA A 104 -0.22 -4.77 14.60
N GLY A 105 -1.18 -4.05 15.20
CA GLY A 105 -1.02 -2.64 15.60
C GLY A 105 -1.14 -1.63 14.45
N VAL A 106 -1.58 -2.05 13.26
CA VAL A 106 -1.80 -1.19 12.08
C VAL A 106 -3.30 -1.09 11.80
N LEU A 107 -3.75 0.10 11.37
CA LEU A 107 -5.16 0.39 11.14
C LEU A 107 -5.59 0.03 9.72
N PHE A 108 -6.70 -0.67 9.62
CA PHE A 108 -7.35 -1.06 8.38
C PHE A 108 -8.79 -0.57 8.34
N ALA A 109 -9.30 -0.25 7.15
CA ALA A 109 -10.73 -0.05 6.91
C ALA A 109 -11.42 -1.38 6.64
N LYS A 110 -12.64 -1.54 7.19
CA LYS A 110 -13.52 -2.68 6.89
C LYS A 110 -14.07 -2.56 5.47
N GLY A 111 -14.46 -3.69 4.88
CA GLY A 111 -15.09 -3.79 3.56
C GLY A 111 -14.13 -4.10 2.42
N ASN A 112 -12.94 -3.48 2.39
CA ASN A 112 -11.94 -3.69 1.32
C ASN A 112 -10.55 -4.11 1.83
N ASP A 113 -10.41 -4.37 3.13
CA ASP A 113 -9.13 -4.67 3.78
C ASP A 113 -8.02 -3.65 3.45
N GLU A 114 -8.39 -2.36 3.35
CA GLU A 114 -7.45 -1.30 3.03
C GLU A 114 -6.59 -0.92 4.23
N LEU A 115 -5.26 -0.95 4.07
CA LEU A 115 -4.33 -0.40 5.05
C LEU A 115 -4.38 1.13 4.98
N VAL A 116 -5.01 1.76 5.98
CA VAL A 116 -5.25 3.21 5.97
C VAL A 116 -4.22 3.99 6.78
N TYR A 117 -3.61 3.40 7.80
CA TYR A 117 -2.65 4.10 8.65
C TYR A 117 -1.66 3.15 9.33
N TYR A 118 -0.38 3.33 9.00
CA TYR A 118 0.75 2.74 9.72
C TYR A 118 1.24 3.69 10.83
N PRO A 119 1.35 3.26 12.10
CA PRO A 119 1.75 4.15 13.20
C PRO A 119 3.16 4.74 13.00
N PRO A 120 3.37 6.05 13.20
CA PRO A 120 4.62 6.74 12.87
C PRO A 120 5.81 6.26 13.68
N ALA A 121 5.59 5.80 14.92
CA ALA A 121 6.64 5.31 15.81
C ALA A 121 6.74 3.77 15.85
N LYS A 122 5.98 3.04 15.02
CA LYS A 122 6.08 1.58 14.95
C LYS A 122 7.41 1.19 14.32
N LYS A 123 8.24 0.49 15.10
CA LYS A 123 9.61 0.11 14.73
C LYS A 123 9.64 -1.18 13.90
N GLY A 124 10.71 -1.33 13.12
CA GLY A 124 11.11 -2.61 12.52
C GLY A 124 10.65 -2.80 11.08
N ALA A 125 10.68 -4.04 10.63
CA ALA A 125 10.21 -4.42 9.31
C ALA A 125 8.69 -4.65 9.33
N TYR A 126 8.05 -4.44 8.18
CA TYR A 126 6.62 -4.70 8.01
C TYR A 126 6.35 -5.41 6.69
N THR A 127 5.60 -6.50 6.78
CA THR A 127 5.01 -7.19 5.62
C THR A 127 3.53 -6.88 5.62
N VAL A 128 3.05 -6.29 4.53
CA VAL A 128 1.62 -6.04 4.32
C VAL A 128 0.89 -7.39 4.35
N PRO A 129 -0.13 -7.57 5.22
CA PRO A 129 -0.84 -8.85 5.32
C PRO A 129 -1.37 -9.35 3.98
N MET A 130 -1.41 -10.68 3.79
CA MET A 130 -1.90 -11.27 2.54
C MET A 130 -3.37 -10.95 2.25
N SER A 131 -4.18 -10.64 3.28
CA SER A 131 -5.58 -10.23 3.09
C SER A 131 -5.73 -8.81 2.54
N THR A 132 -4.68 -7.98 2.58
CA THR A 132 -4.76 -6.57 2.18
C THR A 132 -4.88 -6.43 0.66
N THR A 133 -5.99 -5.84 0.20
CA THR A 133 -6.21 -5.58 -1.23
C THR A 133 -5.84 -4.17 -1.64
N LYS A 134 -5.86 -3.21 -0.71
CA LYS A 134 -5.57 -1.79 -0.97
C LYS A 134 -4.68 -1.20 0.12
N ILE A 135 -3.92 -0.18 -0.24
CA ILE A 135 -3.11 0.61 0.69
C ILE A 135 -3.40 2.08 0.37
N ALA A 136 -3.79 2.87 1.36
CA ALA A 136 -4.01 4.29 1.16
C ALA A 136 -2.69 4.98 0.80
N GLY A 137 -2.72 5.96 -0.09
CA GLY A 137 -1.49 6.63 -0.59
C GLY A 137 -0.60 7.20 0.51
N ASN A 138 -1.18 7.76 1.56
CA ASN A 138 -0.45 8.34 2.71
C ASN A 138 -0.30 7.38 3.90
N ALA A 139 -0.64 6.10 3.75
CA ALA A 139 -0.67 5.16 4.87
C ALA A 139 0.68 5.04 5.59
N PHE A 140 1.78 5.14 4.85
CA PHE A 140 3.14 5.05 5.36
C PHE A 140 3.88 6.38 5.52
N LYS A 141 3.32 7.52 5.06
CA LYS A 141 3.92 8.85 5.27
C LYS A 141 4.33 9.03 6.74
N ASN A 142 5.53 9.53 7.02
CA ASN A 142 6.08 9.73 8.36
C ASN A 142 6.19 8.44 9.23
N ALA A 143 6.30 7.26 8.62
CA ALA A 143 6.68 6.03 9.34
C ALA A 143 8.17 6.02 9.69
N LYS A 144 8.57 6.95 10.58
CA LYS A 144 9.96 7.31 10.91
C LYS A 144 10.84 6.12 11.31
N TYR A 145 10.24 5.07 11.87
CA TYR A 145 10.96 3.90 12.39
C TYR A 145 10.75 2.61 11.59
N LEU A 146 10.03 2.69 10.46
CA LEU A 146 9.91 1.58 9.52
C LEU A 146 11.28 1.39 8.85
N THR A 147 11.80 0.15 8.85
CA THR A 147 13.11 -0.17 8.26
C THR A 147 12.99 -0.94 6.95
N LYS A 148 11.94 -1.75 6.79
CA LYS A 148 11.71 -2.52 5.57
C LYS A 148 10.23 -2.66 5.33
N LEU A 149 9.81 -2.47 4.09
CA LEU A 149 8.43 -2.71 3.66
C LEU A 149 8.38 -3.82 2.62
N ILE A 150 7.52 -4.80 2.84
CA ILE A 150 7.17 -5.82 1.84
C ILE A 150 5.71 -5.64 1.44
N ILE A 151 5.46 -5.24 0.20
CA ILE A 151 4.13 -5.18 -0.41
C ILE A 151 3.81 -6.55 -1.02
N THR A 152 2.74 -7.19 -0.56
CA THR A 152 2.39 -8.56 -0.92
C THR A 152 1.53 -8.67 -2.18
N LYS A 153 1.37 -9.90 -2.68
CA LYS A 153 0.82 -10.19 -4.02
C LYS A 153 -0.64 -9.74 -4.24
N ASN A 154 -1.41 -9.61 -3.18
CA ASN A 154 -2.86 -9.36 -3.26
C ASN A 154 -3.21 -7.87 -3.31
N VAL A 155 -2.25 -6.97 -3.06
CA VAL A 155 -2.45 -5.54 -3.23
C VAL A 155 -2.75 -5.25 -4.69
N GLN A 156 -3.77 -4.41 -4.93
CA GLN A 156 -4.26 -4.03 -6.24
C GLN A 156 -4.00 -2.55 -6.48
N ARG A 157 -4.06 -2.15 -7.75
CA ARG A 157 -3.87 -0.76 -8.14
C ARG A 157 -5.08 0.07 -7.69
N GLY A 158 -4.85 1.11 -6.90
CA GLY A 158 -5.80 2.20 -6.73
C GLY A 158 -5.68 3.19 -7.88
N TYR A 159 -6.80 3.61 -8.47
CA TYR A 159 -6.78 4.64 -9.52
C TYR A 159 -6.10 5.92 -8.99
N GLY A 160 -5.17 6.47 -9.78
CA GLY A 160 -4.39 7.66 -9.42
C GLY A 160 -3.47 7.54 -8.19
N THR A 161 -3.45 6.38 -7.50
CA THR A 161 -2.79 6.27 -6.19
C THR A 161 -1.28 6.41 -6.31
N ARG A 162 -0.72 7.34 -5.52
CA ARG A 162 0.72 7.49 -5.26
C ARG A 162 0.98 7.11 -3.80
N TYR A 163 1.95 6.22 -3.57
CA TYR A 163 2.39 5.81 -2.24
C TYR A 163 3.45 6.79 -1.74
N TYR A 164 3.09 7.57 -0.73
CA TYR A 164 3.97 8.57 -0.10
C TYR A 164 4.69 7.94 1.08
N PHE A 165 6.02 7.87 0.96
CA PHE A 165 6.94 7.50 2.04
C PHE A 165 7.62 8.73 2.64
N ALA A 166 7.20 9.95 2.29
CA ALA A 166 7.74 11.20 2.82
C ALA A 166 7.99 11.12 4.34
N GLY A 167 9.22 11.41 4.80
CA GLY A 167 9.62 11.37 6.21
C GLY A 167 9.85 9.96 6.80
N CYS A 168 9.89 8.90 5.98
CA CYS A 168 10.30 7.55 6.42
C CYS A 168 11.83 7.46 6.55
N SER A 169 12.43 8.25 7.43
CA SER A 169 13.87 8.47 7.51
C SER A 169 14.74 7.23 7.76
N ARG A 170 14.18 6.17 8.36
CA ARG A 170 14.87 4.88 8.60
C ARG A 170 14.51 3.78 7.60
N LEU A 171 13.65 4.06 6.62
CA LEU A 171 13.23 3.07 5.62
C LEU A 171 14.41 2.74 4.73
N LYS A 172 14.87 1.50 4.84
CA LYS A 172 16.08 0.99 4.21
C LYS A 172 15.76 0.23 2.92
N SER A 173 14.62 -0.46 2.86
CA SER A 173 14.23 -1.25 1.69
C SER A 173 12.72 -1.33 1.46
N VAL A 174 12.31 -1.25 0.19
CA VAL A 174 10.95 -1.59 -0.26
C VAL A 174 11.01 -2.74 -1.24
N VAL A 175 10.22 -3.77 -1.00
CA VAL A 175 10.11 -4.97 -1.84
C VAL A 175 8.67 -5.14 -2.28
N VAL A 176 8.43 -5.08 -3.58
CA VAL A 176 7.12 -5.42 -4.16
C VAL A 176 7.15 -6.88 -4.60
N LYS A 177 6.20 -7.69 -4.12
CA LYS A 177 6.09 -9.10 -4.50
C LYS A 177 5.30 -9.23 -5.82
N PRO A 178 5.60 -10.25 -6.65
CA PRO A 178 4.82 -10.50 -7.86
C PRO A 178 3.35 -10.78 -7.49
N GLY A 179 2.42 -10.16 -8.23
CA GLY A 179 1.01 -10.16 -7.84
C GLY A 179 0.13 -9.27 -8.72
N LYS A 180 -0.96 -8.73 -8.14
CA LYS A 180 -2.00 -7.97 -8.85
C LYS A 180 -1.60 -6.53 -9.20
N LEU A 181 -0.66 -5.93 -8.46
CA LEU A 181 -0.10 -4.61 -8.82
C LEU A 181 0.66 -4.70 -10.15
N ASN A 182 0.23 -3.98 -11.18
CA ASN A 182 0.92 -3.91 -12.47
C ASN A 182 1.58 -2.53 -12.73
N TYR A 183 1.38 -1.59 -11.83
CA TYR A 183 1.88 -0.23 -11.88
C TYR A 183 2.04 0.31 -10.46
N ILE A 184 3.07 1.11 -10.22
CA ILE A 184 3.33 1.70 -8.91
C ILE A 184 3.91 3.10 -9.04
N ARG A 185 3.37 4.04 -8.25
CA ARG A 185 3.90 5.39 -8.05
C ARG A 185 4.40 5.51 -6.61
N MET A 186 5.66 5.86 -6.41
CA MET A 186 6.26 6.03 -5.08
C MET A 186 6.96 7.37 -4.94
N ASN A 187 6.89 7.94 -3.74
CA ASN A 187 7.57 9.18 -3.39
C ASN A 187 8.38 8.95 -2.11
N PHE A 188 9.69 9.21 -2.19
CA PHE A 188 10.67 8.95 -1.14
C PHE A 188 11.26 10.23 -0.54
N ASP A 189 10.48 11.31 -0.54
CA ASP A 189 10.90 12.57 0.07
C ASP A 189 11.39 12.35 1.52
N GLU A 190 12.49 12.99 1.89
CA GLU A 190 13.17 12.82 3.19
C GLU A 190 13.50 11.35 3.60
N CYS A 191 13.50 10.37 2.69
CA CYS A 191 13.85 8.98 2.98
C CYS A 191 15.36 8.74 2.94
N LYS A 192 16.12 9.40 3.83
CA LYS A 192 17.59 9.42 3.81
C LYS A 192 18.28 8.04 3.89
N SER A 193 17.60 7.01 4.40
CA SER A 193 18.18 5.66 4.56
C SER A 193 17.84 4.68 3.44
N ILE A 194 17.00 5.05 2.46
CA ILE A 194 16.56 4.09 1.44
C ILE A 194 17.76 3.74 0.54
N ARG A 195 18.07 2.45 0.43
CA ARG A 195 19.16 1.97 -0.42
C ARG A 195 18.80 0.78 -1.30
N LYS A 196 17.59 0.25 -1.16
CA LYS A 196 17.16 -0.96 -1.89
C LYS A 196 15.70 -0.94 -2.31
N LEU A 197 15.46 -0.96 -3.61
CA LEU A 197 14.15 -1.24 -4.20
C LEU A 197 14.17 -2.58 -4.93
N VAL A 198 13.08 -3.34 -4.83
CA VAL A 198 12.92 -4.60 -5.55
C VAL A 198 11.58 -4.60 -6.27
N PHE A 199 11.63 -4.62 -7.60
CA PHE A 199 10.45 -4.71 -8.46
C PHE A 199 10.30 -6.12 -9.06
N PRO A 200 9.08 -6.68 -9.06
CA PRO A 200 8.77 -7.93 -9.74
C PRO A 200 8.44 -7.67 -11.23
N SER A 201 8.33 -8.73 -12.04
CA SER A 201 8.17 -8.63 -13.50
C SER A 201 6.87 -7.95 -13.95
N ASN A 202 5.83 -8.00 -13.12
CA ASN A 202 4.56 -7.35 -13.36
C ASN A 202 4.61 -5.82 -13.17
N ILE A 203 5.66 -5.27 -12.55
CA ILE A 203 5.87 -3.81 -12.47
C ILE A 203 6.77 -3.37 -13.64
N MET A 204 6.14 -3.09 -14.78
CA MET A 204 6.87 -2.78 -16.02
C MET A 204 7.40 -1.36 -16.06
N THR A 205 6.68 -0.42 -15.44
CA THR A 205 7.04 1.01 -15.48
C THR A 205 6.88 1.57 -14.08
N PRO A 206 7.84 1.30 -13.16
CA PRO A 206 7.84 1.92 -11.85
C PRO A 206 8.03 3.44 -12.02
N ASN A 207 7.14 4.22 -11.41
CA ASN A 207 7.28 5.68 -11.35
C ASN A 207 7.69 6.04 -9.92
N VAL A 208 8.92 6.54 -9.77
CA VAL A 208 9.46 6.87 -8.45
C VAL A 208 10.03 8.28 -8.49
N SER A 209 9.86 8.99 -7.37
CA SER A 209 10.32 10.37 -7.16
C SER A 209 11.10 10.46 -5.85
N TYR A 210 12.08 11.37 -5.80
CA TYR A 210 12.90 11.70 -4.62
C TYR A 210 13.66 10.50 -4.03
N LEU A 211 14.21 9.63 -4.88
CA LEU A 211 15.20 8.65 -4.39
C LEU A 211 16.55 9.35 -4.17
N PRO A 212 17.29 8.98 -3.11
CA PRO A 212 18.68 9.40 -2.98
C PRO A 212 19.56 8.70 -4.02
N GLU A 213 20.72 9.29 -4.28
CA GLU A 213 21.78 8.72 -5.10
C GLU A 213 22.27 7.36 -4.56
N GLY A 214 22.81 6.51 -5.44
CA GLY A 214 23.43 5.23 -5.06
C GLY A 214 22.47 4.11 -4.69
N VAL A 215 21.15 4.34 -4.74
CA VAL A 215 20.14 3.30 -4.46
C VAL A 215 20.31 2.11 -5.38
N THR A 216 20.32 0.90 -4.82
CA THR A 216 20.31 -0.33 -5.61
C THR A 216 18.88 -0.74 -5.98
N ILE A 217 18.60 -0.85 -7.27
CA ILE A 217 17.31 -1.27 -7.81
C ILE A 217 17.45 -2.66 -8.45
N TYR A 218 16.72 -3.61 -7.88
CA TYR A 218 16.60 -4.97 -8.40
C TYR A 218 15.38 -5.04 -9.31
N GLY A 219 15.58 -5.38 -10.58
CA GLY A 219 14.51 -5.38 -11.57
C GLY A 219 14.81 -6.24 -12.79
N TRP A 220 14.04 -6.05 -13.84
CA TRP A 220 14.16 -6.81 -15.09
C TRP A 220 14.67 -5.92 -16.20
N GLU A 221 15.57 -6.42 -17.01
CA GLU A 221 16.32 -5.66 -18.03
C GLU A 221 15.42 -4.84 -18.95
N ASN A 222 14.38 -5.47 -19.47
CA ASN A 222 13.41 -4.92 -20.41
C ASN A 222 12.18 -4.34 -19.69
N THR A 223 12.39 -3.71 -18.53
CA THR A 223 11.40 -2.90 -17.82
C THR A 223 12.01 -1.54 -17.44
N GLY A 224 11.19 -0.61 -16.94
CA GLY A 224 11.65 0.72 -16.52
C GLY A 224 12.59 0.73 -15.30
N ALA A 225 12.91 -0.41 -14.70
CA ALA A 225 13.74 -0.50 -13.50
C ALA A 225 15.20 -0.05 -13.74
N ARG A 226 15.81 -0.43 -14.87
CA ARG A 226 17.18 -0.01 -15.24
C ARG A 226 17.26 1.50 -15.46
N GLY A 227 16.33 2.04 -16.24
CA GLY A 227 16.25 3.49 -16.49
C GLY A 227 15.99 4.29 -15.21
N LEU A 228 15.21 3.73 -14.27
CA LEU A 228 15.01 4.33 -12.96
C LEU A 228 16.31 4.36 -12.13
N ALA A 229 17.11 3.30 -12.16
CA ALA A 229 18.40 3.28 -11.45
C ALA A 229 19.34 4.35 -12.03
N LYS A 230 19.46 4.41 -13.36
CA LYS A 230 20.27 5.43 -14.06
C LYS A 230 19.83 6.86 -13.73
N ARG A 231 18.52 7.12 -13.63
CA ARG A 231 17.98 8.46 -13.32
C ARG A 231 18.45 9.02 -11.97
N TYR A 232 18.78 8.15 -11.03
CA TYR A 232 19.14 8.50 -9.66
C TYR A 232 20.57 8.09 -9.34
N ASP A 233 21.45 8.01 -10.36
CA ASP A 233 22.86 7.62 -10.22
C ASP A 233 23.03 6.38 -9.31
N GLY A 234 22.12 5.43 -9.51
CA GLY A 234 21.94 4.24 -8.68
C GLY A 234 22.43 2.97 -9.36
N ASN A 235 22.57 1.92 -8.57
CA ASN A 235 23.01 0.62 -9.03
C ASN A 235 21.83 -0.21 -9.55
N PHE A 236 21.94 -0.76 -10.76
CA PHE A 236 20.95 -1.71 -11.27
C PHE A 236 21.42 -3.14 -11.08
N VAL A 237 20.61 -3.97 -10.43
CA VAL A 237 20.83 -5.42 -10.32
C VAL A 237 19.81 -6.14 -11.17
N SER A 238 20.31 -6.75 -12.24
CA SER A 238 19.51 -7.53 -13.17
C SER A 238 18.95 -8.80 -12.52
N ARG A 239 17.72 -9.13 -12.89
CA ARG A 239 17.07 -10.42 -12.60
C ARG A 239 16.83 -11.22 -13.88
N GLY A 240 17.45 -10.79 -14.98
CA GLY A 240 17.21 -11.28 -16.34
C GLY A 240 16.17 -10.45 -17.10
N THR A 241 15.67 -11.00 -18.19
CA THR A 241 14.62 -10.42 -19.03
C THR A 241 13.27 -11.11 -18.80
N ILE A 242 12.18 -10.36 -18.94
CA ILE A 242 10.83 -10.92 -19.02
C ILE A 242 10.51 -11.29 -20.47
N PRO A 243 9.62 -12.26 -20.72
CA PRO A 243 9.19 -12.58 -22.09
C PRO A 243 8.60 -11.39 -22.84
N ALA A 244 8.81 -11.35 -24.15
CA ALA A 244 8.17 -10.38 -25.04
C ALA A 244 6.63 -10.46 -24.97
N ILE A 245 5.98 -9.36 -25.35
CA ILE A 245 4.51 -9.35 -25.54
C ILE A 245 4.16 -10.39 -26.60
N VAL A 246 3.19 -11.25 -26.30
CA VAL A 246 2.70 -12.25 -27.25
C VAL A 246 2.14 -11.54 -28.49
N ALA A 247 2.63 -11.92 -29.67
CA ALA A 247 2.28 -11.26 -30.92
C ALA A 247 1.07 -11.94 -31.61
N GLY A 248 0.20 -11.12 -32.20
CA GLY A 248 -0.95 -11.57 -33.00
C GLY A 248 -1.91 -12.55 -32.30
N PRO A 249 -2.29 -12.37 -31.01
CA PRO A 249 -3.33 -13.20 -30.43
C PRO A 249 -4.66 -12.99 -31.15
N ARG A 250 -5.36 -14.08 -31.45
CA ARG A 250 -6.67 -14.09 -32.12
C ARG A 250 -7.63 -15.02 -31.40
N VAL A 251 -8.90 -14.64 -31.37
CA VAL A 251 -10.01 -15.50 -30.93
C VAL A 251 -10.89 -15.87 -32.13
N ARG A 252 -11.24 -17.15 -32.25
CA ARG A 252 -12.29 -17.63 -33.15
C ARG A 252 -13.32 -18.41 -32.34
N LYS A 253 -14.59 -18.01 -32.43
CA LYS A 253 -15.70 -18.78 -31.83
C LYS A 253 -15.95 -20.04 -32.66
N VAL A 254 -16.04 -21.18 -31.99
CA VAL A 254 -16.42 -22.48 -32.54
C VAL A 254 -17.62 -22.95 -31.72
N ILE A 255 -18.43 -23.87 -32.25
CA ILE A 255 -19.56 -24.45 -31.51
C ILE A 255 -19.07 -24.91 -30.12
N GLU A 256 -19.67 -24.36 -29.06
CA GLU A 256 -19.40 -24.63 -27.64
C GLU A 256 -18.00 -24.27 -27.08
N ARG A 257 -17.11 -23.65 -27.86
CA ARG A 257 -15.74 -23.31 -27.41
C ARG A 257 -15.12 -22.14 -28.16
N TYR A 258 -14.06 -21.56 -27.58
CA TYR A 258 -13.21 -20.58 -28.25
C TYR A 258 -11.88 -21.22 -28.66
N GLU A 259 -11.51 -21.02 -29.92
CA GLU A 259 -10.17 -21.28 -30.42
C GLU A 259 -9.32 -20.03 -30.26
N LEU A 260 -8.16 -20.18 -29.61
CA LEU A 260 -7.19 -19.13 -29.37
C LEU A 260 -5.93 -19.46 -30.15
N SER A 261 -5.34 -18.48 -30.84
CA SER A 261 -4.06 -18.65 -31.54
C SER A 261 -3.16 -17.41 -31.42
N TRP A 262 -1.85 -17.57 -31.56
CA TRP A 262 -0.86 -16.49 -31.46
C TRP A 262 0.43 -16.82 -32.22
N ARG A 263 1.34 -15.84 -32.38
CA ARG A 263 2.69 -16.09 -32.91
C ARG A 263 3.62 -16.63 -31.82
N ARG A 264 4.51 -17.55 -32.19
CA ARG A 264 5.49 -18.16 -31.28
C ARG A 264 6.41 -17.10 -30.65
N SER A 265 6.54 -17.13 -29.32
CA SER A 265 7.55 -16.41 -28.56
C SER A 265 8.78 -17.29 -28.36
N LEU A 266 9.87 -17.00 -29.08
CA LEU A 266 11.10 -17.81 -29.07
C LEU A 266 11.78 -17.85 -27.69
N ASP A 267 11.62 -16.79 -26.92
CA ASP A 267 12.25 -16.59 -25.61
C ASP A 267 11.38 -17.08 -24.43
N ALA A 268 10.23 -17.69 -24.72
CA ALA A 268 9.29 -18.19 -23.74
C ALA A 268 9.52 -19.67 -23.40
N SER A 269 9.36 -20.02 -22.12
CA SER A 269 9.23 -21.40 -21.66
C SER A 269 7.79 -21.92 -21.74
N GLY A 270 6.84 -21.05 -22.05
CA GLY A 270 5.44 -21.39 -22.32
C GLY A 270 4.49 -20.21 -22.20
N TYR A 271 3.19 -20.51 -22.17
CA TYR A 271 2.13 -19.49 -22.15
C TYR A 271 1.11 -19.75 -21.04
N GLN A 272 0.46 -18.68 -20.59
CA GLN A 272 -0.70 -18.75 -19.71
C GLN A 272 -1.86 -17.98 -20.34
N ILE A 273 -3.01 -18.64 -20.38
CA ILE A 273 -4.30 -18.09 -20.80
C ILE A 273 -5.17 -17.97 -19.56
N TYR A 274 -5.82 -16.82 -19.38
CA TYR A 274 -6.61 -16.53 -18.19
C TYR A 274 -7.71 -15.49 -18.47
N THR A 275 -8.70 -15.44 -17.58
CA THR A 275 -9.82 -14.48 -17.58
C THR A 275 -10.01 -14.00 -16.14
N GLY A 276 -10.08 -12.68 -15.91
CA GLY A 276 -10.03 -12.13 -14.56
C GLY A 276 -8.86 -12.69 -13.73
N ASP A 277 -9.17 -13.34 -12.60
CA ASP A 277 -8.21 -14.05 -11.74
C ASP A 277 -8.08 -15.55 -12.06
N SER A 278 -8.91 -16.07 -12.98
CA SER A 278 -9.02 -17.51 -13.28
C SER A 278 -8.07 -17.92 -14.41
N VAL A 279 -7.19 -18.88 -14.11
CA VAL A 279 -6.31 -19.49 -15.12
C VAL A 279 -7.11 -20.51 -15.92
N LEU A 280 -7.26 -20.28 -17.23
CA LEU A 280 -7.96 -21.18 -18.13
C LEU A 280 -7.05 -22.28 -18.65
N LYS A 281 -5.80 -21.93 -18.99
CA LYS A 281 -4.84 -22.90 -19.50
C LYS A 281 -3.40 -22.46 -19.22
N THR A 282 -2.54 -23.43 -18.96
CA THR A 282 -1.08 -23.24 -18.92
C THR A 282 -0.46 -24.20 -19.92
N ILE A 283 0.34 -23.65 -20.82
CA ILE A 283 1.02 -24.40 -21.88
C ILE A 283 2.51 -24.45 -21.54
N LYS A 284 3.09 -25.65 -21.56
CA LYS A 284 4.54 -25.87 -21.42
C LYS A 284 5.19 -25.92 -22.79
N GLY A 285 6.37 -25.32 -22.93
CA GLY A 285 7.04 -25.15 -24.20
C GLY A 285 6.42 -24.05 -25.06
N ASN A 286 7.16 -23.60 -26.08
CA ASN A 286 6.74 -22.50 -26.95
C ASN A 286 6.26 -22.94 -28.34
N ALA A 287 6.30 -24.25 -28.65
CA ALA A 287 5.88 -24.80 -29.94
C ALA A 287 4.36 -24.72 -30.14
N VAL A 288 3.57 -24.89 -29.07
CA VAL A 288 2.11 -24.80 -29.14
C VAL A 288 1.68 -23.33 -29.18
N THR A 289 1.09 -22.96 -30.30
CA THR A 289 0.63 -21.59 -30.61
C THR A 289 -0.88 -21.47 -30.82
N ARG A 290 -1.61 -22.56 -30.51
CA ARG A 290 -3.06 -22.66 -30.62
C ARG A 290 -3.62 -23.51 -29.47
N CYS A 291 -4.78 -23.13 -28.94
CA CYS A 291 -5.52 -23.99 -28.01
C CYS A 291 -7.03 -23.68 -28.00
N TYR A 292 -7.83 -24.59 -27.45
CA TYR A 292 -9.24 -24.38 -27.19
C TYR A 292 -9.51 -24.13 -25.71
N VAL A 293 -10.47 -23.26 -25.40
CA VAL A 293 -11.04 -23.04 -24.06
C VAL A 293 -12.56 -23.12 -24.13
N LYS A 294 -13.21 -23.60 -23.07
CA LYS A 294 -14.69 -23.65 -22.96
C LYS A 294 -15.26 -22.23 -23.02
N ASN A 295 -16.57 -22.10 -23.32
CA ASN A 295 -17.27 -20.82 -23.22
C ASN A 295 -17.02 -20.17 -21.85
N VAL A 296 -16.62 -18.90 -21.88
CA VAL A 296 -16.34 -18.08 -20.70
C VAL A 296 -17.40 -16.98 -20.66
N ASN A 297 -18.10 -16.78 -19.53
CA ASN A 297 -19.00 -15.64 -19.37
C ASN A 297 -18.16 -14.35 -19.31
N ASP A 298 -18.24 -13.50 -20.34
CA ASP A 298 -17.06 -12.74 -20.80
C ASP A 298 -17.05 -11.22 -20.55
N TYR A 299 -17.43 -10.76 -19.35
CA TYR A 299 -17.27 -9.33 -19.01
C TYR A 299 -15.80 -8.91 -18.84
N SER A 300 -14.89 -9.85 -18.56
CA SER A 300 -13.48 -9.52 -18.22
C SER A 300 -12.48 -9.69 -19.37
N GLY A 301 -12.86 -10.40 -20.43
CA GLY A 301 -12.02 -10.71 -21.59
C GLY A 301 -10.96 -11.79 -21.32
N ILE A 302 -10.55 -12.48 -22.38
CA ILE A 302 -9.49 -13.50 -22.34
C ILE A 302 -8.13 -12.84 -22.56
N TYR A 303 -7.13 -13.21 -21.76
CA TYR A 303 -5.77 -12.72 -21.87
C TYR A 303 -4.79 -13.87 -22.07
N ILE A 304 -3.72 -13.59 -22.82
CA ILE A 304 -2.54 -14.45 -22.94
C ILE A 304 -1.28 -13.70 -22.50
N ARG A 305 -0.38 -14.43 -21.85
CA ARG A 305 0.99 -13.96 -21.56
C ARG A 305 1.98 -15.10 -21.68
N ALA A 306 3.17 -14.79 -22.19
CA ALA A 306 4.30 -15.71 -22.16
C ALA A 306 4.94 -15.73 -20.75
N TYR A 307 5.52 -16.87 -20.37
CA TYR A 307 6.37 -16.99 -19.19
C TYR A 307 7.73 -17.59 -19.53
N ARG A 308 8.73 -17.25 -18.72
CA ARG A 308 10.03 -17.91 -18.69
C ARG A 308 10.26 -18.54 -17.32
N MET A 309 11.02 -19.64 -17.28
CA MET A 309 11.52 -20.20 -16.03
C MET A 309 12.79 -19.47 -15.60
N VAL A 310 12.78 -18.86 -14.43
CA VAL A 310 13.94 -18.21 -13.83
C VAL A 310 14.07 -18.74 -12.41
N HIS A 311 15.18 -19.45 -12.12
CA HIS A 311 15.40 -20.16 -10.86
C HIS A 311 14.18 -21.01 -10.42
N GLY A 312 13.67 -21.84 -11.33
CA GLY A 312 12.53 -22.73 -11.06
C GLY A 312 11.17 -22.04 -10.92
N LYS A 313 11.06 -20.71 -11.13
CA LYS A 313 9.81 -19.96 -11.02
C LYS A 313 9.39 -19.34 -12.34
N LYS A 314 8.07 -19.37 -12.61
CA LYS A 314 7.48 -18.70 -13.78
C LYS A 314 7.54 -17.18 -13.60
N VAL A 315 8.15 -16.51 -14.56
CA VAL A 315 8.21 -15.06 -14.68
C VAL A 315 7.43 -14.69 -15.92
N TYR A 316 6.36 -13.93 -15.72
CA TYR A 316 5.44 -13.57 -16.78
C TYR A 316 5.83 -12.25 -17.43
N GLY A 317 5.69 -12.21 -18.76
CA GLY A 317 5.74 -10.99 -19.57
C GLY A 317 4.41 -10.21 -19.51
N LYS A 318 4.30 -9.19 -20.36
CA LYS A 318 3.08 -8.37 -20.45
C LYS A 318 1.95 -9.18 -21.05
N ALA A 319 0.79 -9.13 -20.39
CA ALA A 319 -0.41 -9.74 -20.90
C ALA A 319 -0.99 -8.95 -22.07
N ARG A 320 -1.56 -9.69 -23.01
CA ARG A 320 -2.31 -9.14 -24.14
C ARG A 320 -3.70 -9.74 -24.13
N ARG A 321 -4.70 -8.88 -24.28
CA ARG A 321 -6.09 -9.31 -24.49
C ARG A 321 -6.16 -10.02 -25.85
N LEU A 322 -6.82 -11.17 -25.90
CA LEU A 322 -7.17 -11.77 -27.18
C LEU A 322 -8.45 -11.09 -27.66
N ASN A 323 -8.39 -10.60 -28.90
CA ASN A 323 -9.52 -10.04 -29.62
C ASN A 323 -9.87 -10.98 -30.77
#